data_AF-A0A3B3ZU34-F1
#
_entry.id   AF-A0A3B3ZU34-F1
#
_cell.length_a   1.000
_cell.length_b   1.000
_cell.length_c   1.000
_cell.angle_alpha   90.00
_cell.angle_beta   90.00
_cell.angle_gamma   90.00
#
_symmetry.space_group_name_H-M   'P 1'
#
loop_
_entity.id
_entity.type
_entity.pdbx_description
1 polymer ?
#
loop_
_entity_poly.entity_id
_entity_poly.type
_entity_poly.pdbx_seq_one_letter_code
_entity_poly.pdbx_strand_id
1 'polypeptide(L)'
;ALTLISNLCISCSHMLGLVRAVSRAVDLIMAHFGSSRDPEEKLRLGDSSRSPTIAGLVLEHLCPSIQNILEDGLRDHKLDPIIGQRPTHSWRVVEVSTRTGNSCISVSCL
;
A
#
# COMPACT_ATOMS: atom_id res chain seq x y z
N ALA A 1 -9.51 13.87 29.48
CA ALA A 1 -8.75 14.83 28.64
C ALA A 1 -7.36 14.30 28.30
N LEU A 2 -6.48 14.03 29.29
CA LEU A 2 -5.13 13.49 29.07
C LEU A 2 -5.08 12.17 28.27
N THR A 3 -5.98 11.23 28.57
CA THR A 3 -6.12 9.95 27.84
C THR A 3 -6.57 10.12 26.38
N LEU A 4 -7.35 11.15 26.06
CA LEU A 4 -7.76 11.42 24.67
C LEU A 4 -6.60 12.02 23.87
N ILE A 5 -5.85 12.93 24.49
CA ILE A 5 -4.67 13.57 23.88
C ILE A 5 -3.58 12.52 23.62
N SER A 6 -3.31 11.61 24.56
CA SER A 6 -2.34 10.53 24.36
C SER A 6 -2.74 9.58 23.23
N ASN A 7 -4.02 9.20 23.15
CA ASN A 7 -4.52 8.34 22.07
C ASN A 7 -4.43 9.03 20.69
N LEU A 8 -4.76 10.32 20.61
CA LEU A 8 -4.62 11.10 19.37
C LEU A 8 -3.15 11.23 18.94
N CYS A 9 -2.23 11.47 19.89
CA CYS A 9 -0.79 11.53 19.61
C CYS A 9 -0.23 10.19 19.12
N ILE A 10 -0.70 9.07 19.68
CA ILE A 10 -0.29 7.72 19.25
C ILE A 10 -0.80 7.44 17.83
N SER A 11 -2.08 7.72 17.55
CA SER A 11 -2.68 7.54 16.22
C SER A 11 -1.98 8.38 15.14
N CYS A 12 -1.72 9.66 15.42
CA CYS A 12 -1.00 10.55 14.49
C CYS A 12 0.44 10.06 14.23
N SER A 13 1.15 9.62 15.27
CA SER A 13 2.51 9.08 15.13
C SER A 13 2.53 7.77 14.34
N HIS A 14 1.52 6.92 14.52
CA HIS A 14 1.37 5.65 13.80
C HIS A 14 1.08 5.88 12.32
N MET A 15 0.09 6.72 11.99
CA MET A 15 -0.27 7.06 10.62
C MET A 15 0.90 7.74 9.87
N LEU A 16 1.62 8.65 10.55
CA LEU A 16 2.83 9.26 9.99
C LEU A 16 3.93 8.22 9.71
N GLY A 17 4.09 7.21 10.57
CA GLY A 17 5.01 6.10 10.36
C GLY A 17 4.69 5.28 9.11
N LEU A 18 3.41 5.00 8.86
CA LEU A 18 2.94 4.26 7.69
C LEU A 18 3.21 5.03 6.39
N VAL A 19 2.87 6.33 6.35
CA VAL A 19 3.12 7.18 5.18
C VAL A 19 4.63 7.31 4.90
N ARG A 20 5.46 7.43 5.94
CA ARG A 20 6.92 7.45 5.81
C ARG A 20 7.47 6.15 5.24
N ALA A 21 6.91 5.00 5.61
CA ALA A 21 7.32 3.70 5.06
C ALA A 21 7.04 3.63 3.55
N VAL A 22 5.86 4.09 3.11
CA VAL A 22 5.54 4.20 1.68
C VAL A 22 6.47 5.16 0.96
N SER A 23 6.70 6.35 1.52
CA SER A 23 7.62 7.33 0.93
C SER A 23 9.00 6.72 0.69
N ARG A 24 9.53 6.02 1.69
CA ARG A 24 10.83 5.33 1.57
C ARG A 24 10.82 4.24 0.51
N ALA A 25 9.76 3.44 0.42
CA ALA A 25 9.65 2.41 -0.61
C ALA A 25 9.65 3.03 -2.02
N VAL A 26 8.92 4.13 -2.21
CA VAL A 26 8.88 4.88 -3.47
C VAL A 26 10.24 5.50 -3.80
N ASP A 27 10.94 6.05 -2.82
CA ASP A 27 12.30 6.60 -3.02
C ASP A 27 13.29 5.53 -3.51
N LEU A 28 13.23 4.32 -2.96
CA LEU A 28 14.07 3.19 -3.40
C LEU A 28 13.76 2.78 -4.84
N ILE A 29 12.47 2.74 -5.21
CA ILE A 29 12.04 2.45 -6.58
C ILE A 29 12.52 3.56 -7.53
N MET A 30 12.34 4.83 -7.15
CA MET A 30 12.81 5.97 -7.95
C MET A 30 14.34 5.94 -8.12
N ALA A 31 15.10 5.58 -7.08
CA ALA A 31 16.54 5.43 -7.17
C ALA A 31 16.95 4.31 -8.14
N HIS A 32 16.25 3.17 -8.13
CA HIS A 32 16.48 2.07 -9.07
C HIS A 32 16.29 2.53 -10.52
N PHE A 33 15.18 3.20 -10.84
CA PHE A 33 14.94 3.76 -12.17
C PHE A 33 15.86 4.93 -12.52
N GLY A 34 16.36 5.65 -11.51
CA GLY A 34 17.31 6.76 -11.66
C GLY A 34 18.70 6.33 -12.14
N SER A 35 18.99 5.02 -12.11
CA SER A 35 20.24 4.44 -12.63
C SER A 35 20.45 4.65 -14.12
N SER A 36 19.37 4.91 -14.88
CA SER A 36 19.43 5.22 -16.31
C SER A 36 18.53 6.39 -16.69
N ARG A 37 19.00 7.20 -17.63
CA ARG A 37 18.21 8.27 -18.27
C ARG A 37 17.56 7.82 -19.58
N ASP A 38 17.98 6.66 -20.09
CA ASP A 38 17.48 6.11 -21.34
C ASP A 38 16.12 5.40 -21.12
N PRO A 39 15.10 5.70 -21.93
CA PRO A 39 13.76 5.15 -21.74
C PRO A 39 13.68 3.63 -21.98
N GLU A 40 14.48 3.08 -22.88
CA GLU A 40 14.50 1.64 -23.17
C GLU A 40 15.15 0.88 -22.01
N GLU A 41 16.24 1.42 -21.46
CA GLU A 41 16.86 0.85 -20.26
C GLU A 41 15.95 0.98 -19.02
N LYS A 42 15.16 2.04 -18.90
CA LYS A 42 14.14 2.14 -17.85
C LYS A 42 13.03 1.10 -18.01
N LEU A 43 12.62 0.79 -19.24
CA LEU A 43 11.67 -0.30 -19.52
C LEU A 43 12.24 -1.64 -19.05
N ARG A 44 13.52 -1.92 -19.35
CA ARG A 44 14.21 -3.13 -18.89
C ARG A 44 14.35 -3.21 -17.37
N LEU A 45 14.65 -2.09 -16.72
CA LEU A 45 14.75 -2.01 -15.25
C LEU A 45 13.41 -2.25 -14.56
N GLY A 46 12.30 -1.94 -15.22
CA GLY A 46 10.93 -2.18 -14.75
C GLY A 46 10.38 -3.57 -15.06
N ASP A 47 11.02 -4.31 -15.96
CA ASP A 47 10.65 -5.70 -16.28
C ASP A 47 11.25 -6.65 -15.23
N SER A 48 10.40 -7.18 -14.35
CA SER A 48 10.81 -8.08 -13.26
C SER A 48 11.39 -9.41 -13.74
N SER A 49 11.09 -9.83 -14.99
CA SER A 49 11.69 -11.02 -15.57
C SER A 49 13.16 -10.81 -15.95
N ARG A 50 13.53 -9.56 -16.25
CA ARG A 50 14.88 -9.16 -16.67
C ARG A 50 15.68 -8.52 -15.53
N SER A 51 14.99 -7.93 -14.56
CA SER A 51 15.56 -7.24 -13.41
C SER A 51 14.88 -7.73 -12.12
N PRO A 52 15.46 -8.72 -11.41
CA PRO A 52 14.86 -9.20 -10.16
C PRO A 52 14.85 -8.13 -9.06
N THR A 53 15.70 -7.10 -9.18
CA THR A 53 15.82 -6.00 -8.22
C THR A 53 14.51 -5.22 -8.08
N ILE A 54 13.79 -4.94 -9.17
CA ILE A 54 12.51 -4.21 -9.07
C ILE A 54 11.45 -5.05 -8.35
N ALA A 55 11.45 -6.37 -8.56
CA ALA A 55 10.55 -7.29 -7.85
C ALA A 55 10.84 -7.29 -6.35
N GLY A 56 12.11 -7.34 -5.95
CA GLY A 56 12.52 -7.26 -4.55
C GLY A 56 12.08 -5.93 -3.90
N LEU A 57 12.34 -4.79 -4.55
CA LEU A 57 11.91 -3.48 -4.04
C LEU A 57 10.40 -3.38 -3.82
N VAL A 58 9.61 -3.96 -4.72
CA VAL A 58 8.16 -3.96 -4.61
C VAL A 58 7.70 -4.92 -3.50
N LEU A 59 8.14 -6.17 -3.52
CA LEU A 59 7.66 -7.21 -2.60
C LEU A 59 8.13 -6.98 -1.16
N GLU A 60 9.35 -6.47 -0.96
CA GLU A 60 9.96 -6.31 0.37
C GLU A 60 9.67 -4.96 1.01
N HIS A 61 9.35 -3.92 0.23
CA HIS A 61 9.15 -2.57 0.77
C HIS A 61 7.76 -2.00 0.48
N LEU A 62 7.30 -2.08 -0.78
CA LEU A 62 6.05 -1.42 -1.17
C LEU A 62 4.82 -2.23 -0.73
N CYS A 63 4.79 -3.53 -1.02
CA CYS A 63 3.70 -4.43 -0.64
C CYS A 63 3.40 -4.41 0.87
N PRO A 64 4.38 -4.62 1.78
CA PRO A 64 4.10 -4.59 3.22
C PRO A 64 3.69 -3.20 3.69
N SER A 65 4.21 -2.12 3.11
CA SER A 65 3.82 -0.75 3.48
C SER A 65 2.36 -0.46 3.13
N ILE A 66 1.90 -0.88 1.95
CA ILE A 66 0.50 -0.76 1.52
C ILE A 66 -0.39 -1.65 2.38
N GLN A 67 0.03 -2.89 2.64
CA GLN A 67 -0.71 -3.80 3.51
C GLN A 67 -0.90 -3.21 4.91
N ASN A 68 0.14 -2.64 5.50
CA ASN A 68 0.07 -2.02 6.82
C ASN A 68 -0.90 -0.82 6.85
N ILE A 69 -1.00 -0.04 5.77
CA ILE A 69 -2.00 1.04 5.65
C ILE A 69 -3.41 0.48 5.59
N LEU A 70 -3.63 -0.54 4.77
CA LEU A 70 -4.93 -1.20 4.66
C LEU A 70 -5.34 -1.82 6.00
N GLU A 71 -4.42 -2.46 6.71
CA GLU A 71 -4.67 -3.04 8.02
C GLU A 71 -4.92 -1.98 9.11
N ASP A 72 -4.22 -0.85 9.09
CA ASP A 72 -4.45 0.27 10.01
C ASP A 72 -5.84 0.87 9.81
N GLY A 73 -6.22 1.15 8.56
CA GLY A 73 -7.58 1.61 8.23
C GLY A 73 -8.65 0.59 8.60
N LEU A 74 -8.38 -0.71 8.49
CA LEU A 74 -9.32 -1.78 8.86
C LEU A 74 -9.49 -1.94 10.38
N ARG A 75 -8.50 -1.58 11.20
CA ARG A 75 -8.62 -1.62 12.68
C ARG A 75 -9.70 -0.66 13.19
N ASP A 76 -9.93 0.44 12.49
CA ASP A 76 -10.95 1.44 12.83
C ASP A 76 -12.39 1.03 12.41
N HIS A 77 -12.54 0.04 11.52
CA HIS A 77 -13.85 -0.38 10.97
C HIS A 77 -14.49 -1.59 11.68
N LYS A 78 -14.06 -1.94 12.91
CA LYS A 78 -14.46 -3.20 13.58
C LYS A 78 -15.84 -3.18 14.27
N LEU A 79 -16.78 -2.33 13.87
CA LEU A 79 -18.16 -2.36 14.37
C LEU A 79 -19.15 -2.17 13.22
N ASP A 80 -19.52 -3.28 12.57
CA ASP A 80 -20.73 -3.35 11.76
C ASP A 80 -21.86 -3.87 12.67
N PRO A 81 -22.82 -3.01 13.12
CA PRO A 81 -23.82 -3.39 14.13
C PRO A 81 -24.87 -4.39 13.62
N ILE A 82 -24.90 -4.69 12.32
CA ILE A 82 -26.01 -5.41 11.68
C ILE A 82 -25.59 -6.83 11.24
N ILE A 83 -24.30 -7.13 11.01
CA ILE A 83 -23.87 -8.38 10.33
C ILE A 83 -22.88 -9.25 11.14
N GLY A 84 -22.40 -8.81 12.31
CA GLY A 84 -21.51 -9.60 13.17
C GLY A 84 -20.04 -9.62 12.73
N GLN A 85 -19.17 -10.40 13.43
CA GLN A 85 -17.72 -10.45 13.14
C GLN A 85 -17.43 -11.23 11.85
N ARG A 86 -17.06 -10.51 10.78
CA ARG A 86 -16.46 -11.10 9.57
C ARG A 86 -15.00 -10.64 9.50
N PRO A 87 -14.01 -11.53 9.34
CA PRO A 87 -12.62 -11.09 9.19
C PRO A 87 -12.52 -10.12 8.02
N THR A 88 -12.11 -8.90 8.31
CA THR A 88 -11.84 -7.86 7.32
C THR A 88 -10.47 -8.14 6.74
N HIS A 89 -10.43 -8.89 5.64
CA HIS A 89 -9.19 -9.09 4.89
C HIS A 89 -8.91 -7.84 4.05
N SER A 90 -7.64 -7.43 3.94
CA SER A 90 -7.19 -6.29 3.13
C SER A 90 -7.71 -6.35 1.68
N TRP A 91 -7.90 -7.57 1.14
CA TRP A 91 -8.51 -7.81 -0.17
C TRP A 91 -9.94 -7.28 -0.33
N ARG A 92 -10.76 -7.26 0.73
CA ARG A 92 -12.13 -6.73 0.65
C ARG A 92 -12.14 -5.22 0.37
N VAL A 93 -11.16 -4.49 0.92
CA VAL A 93 -11.01 -3.04 0.64
C VAL A 93 -10.68 -2.85 -0.84
N VAL A 94 -9.75 -3.64 -1.37
CA VAL A 94 -9.37 -3.63 -2.79
C VAL A 94 -10.58 -3.96 -3.68
N GLU A 95 -11.35 -5.01 -3.35
CA GLU A 95 -12.54 -5.43 -4.10
C GLU A 95 -13.62 -4.35 -4.14
N VAL A 96 -13.86 -3.64 -3.03
CA VAL A 96 -14.85 -2.56 -2.98
C VAL A 96 -14.37 -1.31 -3.72
N SER A 97 -13.09 -0.94 -3.58
CA SER A 97 -12.52 0.23 -4.28
C SER A 97 -12.45 0.04 -5.80
N THR A 98 -12.22 -1.18 -6.27
CA THR A 98 -12.11 -1.50 -7.71
C THR A 98 -13.48 -1.67 -8.38
N ARG A 99 -14.56 -1.85 -7.62
CA ARG A 99 -15.94 -2.00 -8.13
C ARG A 99 -16.54 -0.71 -8.68
N THR A 100 -15.96 0.44 -8.36
CA THR A 100 -16.60 1.74 -8.58
C THR A 100 -15.78 2.58 -9.57
N GLY A 101 -16.04 2.38 -10.86
CA GLY A 101 -15.65 3.31 -11.93
C GLY A 101 -15.30 2.64 -13.26
N ASN A 102 -15.91 3.12 -14.35
CA ASN A 102 -15.58 2.76 -15.75
C ASN A 102 -14.10 2.99 -16.14
N SER A 103 -13.30 3.57 -15.24
CA SER A 103 -11.85 3.81 -15.35
C SER A 103 -10.99 2.65 -14.86
N CYS A 104 -11.53 1.69 -14.08
CA CYS A 104 -10.79 0.51 -13.59
C CYS A 104 -11.00 -0.71 -14.51
N ILE A 105 -10.46 -0.66 -15.72
CA ILE A 105 -10.67 -1.71 -16.75
C ILE A 105 -9.80 -2.96 -16.51
N SER A 106 -8.91 -2.97 -15.51
CA SER A 106 -7.80 -3.94 -15.41
C SER A 106 -7.93 -5.06 -14.35
N VAL A 107 -9.07 -5.25 -13.68
CA VAL A 107 -9.22 -6.34 -12.68
C VAL A 107 -9.84 -7.63 -13.23
N SER A 108 -10.15 -7.70 -14.53
CA SER A 108 -10.72 -8.91 -15.15
C SER A 108 -9.68 -9.94 -15.63
N CYS A 109 -8.42 -9.82 -15.23
CA CYS A 109 -7.39 -10.84 -15.48
C CYS A 109 -6.85 -11.39 -14.16
N LEU A 110 -7.69 -12.15 -13.45
CA LEU A 110 -7.29 -13.13 -12.44
C LEU A 110 -8.07 -14.41 -12.68
#